data_AF-A0A1Y2LZC5-F1
#
_entry.id   AF-A0A1Y2LZC5-F1
#
_cell.length_a   1.000
_cell.length_b   1.000
_cell.length_c   1.000
_cell.angle_alpha   90.00
_cell.angle_beta   90.00
_cell.angle_gamma   90.00
#
_symmetry.space_group_name_H-M   'P 1'
#
loop_
_entity.id
_entity.type
_entity.pdbx_description
1 polymer ?
#
loop_
_entity_poly.entity_id
_entity_poly.type
_entity_poly.pdbx_seq_one_letter_code
_entity_poly.pdbx_strand_id
1 'polypeptide(L)'
;MQKKSRNTREDTSDATYRCRDSSAVPSLSDLSIDSEEIKELTSAEASQAGITLPLHASLLNIARERVECPGWDYALLLEELGYYGLIDTAYQECMTAQQLHPFKQHNAFCHLYEWKEKGTSILADIPLAVLQALVDGSLPRKVNDPSPEDMDVFYHFDRKNLEQYYKKSDVDVSYWITRQHDNGNFVPVIYARILHDAKGRSPTPAQLLQVADYLHNYVSGNPLHDSICAEIDNQIKPGTSSEADIRNGRHKFLKGKPDRAQVIVTFATALQTVLRDVDRNVHNQPWNRNLKYIGYTDNASARSSQHDYQTSSWLMDLFTHVCRLLFEEKNKPVFQFQSYTLAYLISFSECELAEELLCRIGGGYYYGGLGFNLQNAGLSVQSSKLTSNHFLEAVCQWRALAESRYSNKEWERQGWSDYNTFDAKYQQICEEKDSRVEVEALEKEIEALEAESDELERNRTPITDLYGAVESNLEILDRLESLPNYRDALFVERIRKRIVDKAKIDTQQKHWNEDLCGHNITSVHV
;
A
#
# COMPACT_ATOMS: atom_id res chain seq x y z
N MET A 1 2.26 72.09 46.73
CA MET A 1 2.43 72.58 45.34
C MET A 1 2.95 71.42 44.51
N GLN A 2 2.20 71.03 43.46
CA GLN A 2 2.60 70.44 42.16
C GLN A 2 3.57 69.23 42.13
N LYS A 3 3.44 68.20 41.28
CA LYS A 3 2.50 67.85 40.20
C LYS A 3 2.73 66.35 39.85
N LYS A 4 1.64 65.73 39.40
CA LYS A 4 1.47 64.50 38.61
C LYS A 4 2.66 63.99 37.78
N SER A 5 2.83 62.66 37.73
CA SER A 5 2.79 61.90 36.46
C SER A 5 2.23 60.49 36.68
N ARG A 6 1.04 60.25 36.11
CA ARG A 6 0.47 58.92 35.88
C ARG A 6 1.22 58.30 34.70
N ASN A 7 1.59 57.02 34.82
CA ASN A 7 1.84 56.18 33.64
C ASN A 7 0.91 54.97 33.74
N THR A 8 -0.02 54.93 32.80
CA THR A 8 -0.95 53.85 32.48
C THR A 8 -0.17 52.67 31.92
N ARG A 9 -0.32 51.49 32.52
CA ARG A 9 0.11 50.22 31.93
C ARG A 9 -1.14 49.53 31.44
N GLU A 10 -1.16 49.28 30.14
CA GLU A 10 -2.24 48.64 29.41
C GLU A 10 -2.42 47.19 29.87
N ASP A 11 -3.67 46.84 30.13
CA ASP A 11 -4.18 45.48 30.30
C ASP A 11 -3.99 44.70 28.99
N THR A 12 -3.07 43.74 28.98
CA THR A 12 -3.13 42.61 28.07
C THR A 12 -3.95 41.52 28.75
N SER A 13 -5.16 41.32 28.26
CA SER A 13 -6.10 40.29 28.70
C SER A 13 -5.49 38.90 28.59
N ASP A 14 -5.10 38.36 29.75
CA ASP A 14 -4.72 36.97 29.94
C ASP A 14 -6.02 36.12 29.94
N ALA A 15 -6.44 35.69 28.75
CA ALA A 15 -7.57 34.79 28.57
C ALA A 15 -7.15 33.35 28.91
N THR A 16 -6.80 33.09 30.17
CA THR A 16 -6.73 31.73 30.69
C THR A 16 -8.15 31.17 30.75
N TYR A 17 -8.57 30.45 29.71
CA TYR A 17 -9.80 29.67 29.75
C TYR A 17 -9.59 28.49 30.70
N ARG A 18 -10.02 28.64 31.95
CA ARG A 18 -10.09 27.54 32.91
C ARG A 18 -11.20 26.59 32.45
N CYS A 19 -10.81 25.44 31.92
CA CYS A 19 -11.73 24.32 31.76
C CYS A 19 -12.34 24.03 33.14
N ARG A 20 -13.66 24.12 33.24
CA ARG A 20 -14.40 23.85 34.48
C ARG A 20 -14.02 22.46 34.98
N ASP A 21 -13.78 22.37 36.28
CA ASP A 21 -13.58 21.13 37.03
C ASP A 21 -14.59 20.06 36.58
N SER A 22 -14.08 19.08 35.83
CA SER A 22 -14.79 17.86 35.50
C SER A 22 -14.92 17.08 36.80
N SER A 23 -16.14 17.08 37.33
CA SER A 23 -16.63 16.12 38.30
C SER A 23 -16.10 14.71 38.01
N ALA A 24 -15.71 14.00 39.08
CA ALA A 24 -15.17 12.65 39.09
C ALA A 24 -15.68 11.76 37.95
N VAL A 25 -14.74 11.34 37.10
CA VAL A 25 -14.94 10.27 36.12
C VAL A 25 -15.34 9.00 36.89
N PRO A 26 -16.43 8.31 36.52
CA PRO A 26 -16.78 7.06 37.17
C PRO A 26 -15.66 6.03 36.96
N SER A 27 -15.33 5.33 38.05
CA SER A 27 -14.39 4.22 38.08
C SER A 27 -14.76 3.18 37.01
N LEU A 28 -13.79 2.79 36.18
CA LEU A 28 -13.87 1.71 35.19
C LEU A 28 -14.11 0.30 35.78
N SER A 29 -14.44 0.20 37.08
CA SER A 29 -14.84 -1.04 37.76
C SER A 29 -16.28 -1.46 37.50
N ASP A 30 -17.13 -0.59 36.94
CA ASP A 30 -18.59 -0.82 36.92
C ASP A 30 -19.12 -1.36 35.58
N LEU A 31 -18.24 -1.71 34.64
CA LEU A 31 -18.57 -2.53 33.47
C LEU A 31 -18.19 -4.00 33.74
N SER A 32 -18.78 -4.57 34.79
CA SER A 32 -18.82 -6.01 35.00
C SER A 32 -19.81 -6.59 33.97
N ILE A 33 -19.29 -7.08 32.85
CA ILE A 33 -20.03 -8.01 32.00
C ILE A 33 -20.33 -9.23 32.87
N ASP A 34 -21.61 -9.57 32.99
CA ASP A 34 -22.08 -10.64 33.85
C ASP A 34 -21.39 -11.96 33.44
N SER A 35 -20.66 -12.57 34.37
CA SER A 35 -19.83 -13.75 34.08
C SER A 35 -20.65 -14.98 33.67
N GLU A 36 -21.97 -14.95 33.86
CA GLU A 36 -22.89 -15.98 33.36
C GLU A 36 -23.20 -15.82 31.86
N GLU A 37 -23.20 -14.60 31.31
CA GLU A 37 -23.47 -14.35 29.88
C GLU A 37 -22.29 -14.81 28.99
N ILE A 38 -21.06 -14.78 29.53
CA ILE A 38 -19.88 -15.36 28.88
C ILE A 38 -19.92 -16.90 28.91
N LYS A 39 -20.59 -17.52 29.88
CA LYS A 39 -20.74 -18.99 29.93
C LYS A 39 -21.78 -19.51 28.95
N GLU A 40 -22.88 -18.78 28.71
CA GLU A 40 -23.87 -19.16 27.70
C GLU A 40 -23.36 -18.99 26.25
N LEU A 41 -22.43 -18.08 25.98
CA LEU A 41 -21.75 -17.99 24.67
C LEU A 41 -20.74 -19.12 24.40
N THR A 42 -20.32 -19.86 25.44
CA THR A 42 -19.40 -21.01 25.28
C THR A 42 -20.10 -22.36 25.12
N SER A 43 -21.39 -22.48 25.47
CA SER A 43 -22.12 -23.76 25.38
C SER A 43 -22.84 -23.97 24.04
N ALA A 44 -22.93 -22.92 23.21
CA ALA A 44 -23.47 -22.97 21.86
C ALA A 44 -22.39 -22.68 20.81
N GLU A 45 -21.20 -23.29 20.94
CA GLU A 45 -20.31 -23.52 19.81
C GLU A 45 -21.04 -24.45 18.82
N ALA A 46 -21.97 -23.89 18.04
CA ALA A 46 -22.49 -24.51 16.84
C ALA A 46 -21.27 -25.01 16.08
N SER A 47 -21.14 -26.33 15.95
CA SER A 47 -19.97 -26.98 15.36
C SER A 47 -19.63 -26.24 14.07
N GLN A 48 -18.57 -25.42 14.10
CA GLN A 48 -18.23 -24.62 12.93
C GLN A 48 -18.00 -25.61 11.80
N ALA A 49 -18.78 -25.47 10.73
CA ALA A 49 -18.64 -26.33 9.57
C ALA A 49 -17.18 -26.27 9.13
N GLY A 50 -16.54 -27.45 9.05
CA GLY A 50 -15.18 -27.53 8.56
C GLY A 50 -15.11 -27.07 7.11
N ILE A 51 -13.97 -26.52 6.70
CA ILE A 51 -13.74 -26.21 5.29
C ILE A 51 -13.30 -27.46 4.53
N THR A 52 -13.60 -27.54 3.24
CA THR A 52 -13.05 -28.59 2.38
C THR A 52 -11.62 -28.23 1.98
N LEU A 53 -10.67 -29.11 2.29
CA LEU A 53 -9.27 -29.04 1.84
C LEU A 53 -8.91 -30.28 1.01
N PRO A 54 -8.02 -30.18 -0.01
CA PRO A 54 -7.37 -28.96 -0.49
C PRO A 54 -8.37 -27.95 -1.06
N LEU A 55 -7.97 -26.67 -1.09
CA LEU A 55 -8.77 -25.63 -1.74
C LEU A 55 -8.99 -25.95 -3.21
N HIS A 56 -10.18 -25.59 -3.72
CA HIS A 56 -10.48 -25.70 -5.14
C HIS A 56 -9.47 -24.88 -5.97
N ALA A 57 -9.09 -25.40 -7.16
CA ALA A 57 -8.05 -24.80 -8.00
C ALA A 57 -8.31 -23.32 -8.34
N SER A 58 -9.57 -22.92 -8.52
CA SER A 58 -9.92 -21.51 -8.75
C SER A 58 -9.52 -20.60 -7.58
N LEU A 59 -9.70 -21.04 -6.33
CA LEU A 59 -9.31 -20.25 -5.15
C LEU A 59 -7.79 -20.14 -5.02
N LEU A 60 -7.07 -21.20 -5.38
CA LEU A 60 -5.60 -21.20 -5.43
C LEU A 60 -5.08 -20.26 -6.51
N ASN A 61 -5.72 -20.22 -7.68
CA ASN A 61 -5.34 -19.28 -8.75
C ASN A 61 -5.56 -17.84 -8.31
N ILE A 62 -6.71 -17.51 -7.72
CA ILE A 62 -6.95 -16.17 -7.14
C ILE A 62 -5.90 -15.86 -6.06
N ALA A 63 -5.53 -16.84 -5.22
CA ALA A 63 -4.52 -16.63 -4.19
C ALA A 63 -3.15 -16.25 -4.78
N ARG A 64 -2.78 -16.87 -5.91
CA ARG A 64 -1.54 -16.60 -6.65
C ARG A 64 -1.59 -15.28 -7.41
N GLU A 65 -2.72 -14.96 -8.04
CA GLU A 65 -2.94 -13.69 -8.75
C GLU A 65 -2.87 -12.48 -7.83
N ARG A 66 -3.18 -12.67 -6.54
CA ARG A 66 -3.05 -11.64 -5.50
C ARG A 66 -1.62 -11.41 -5.02
N VAL A 67 -0.66 -12.25 -5.36
CA VAL A 67 0.73 -12.05 -4.92
C VAL A 67 1.29 -10.80 -5.60
N GLU A 68 1.72 -9.83 -4.81
CA GLU A 68 2.36 -8.61 -5.32
C GLU A 68 3.76 -8.52 -4.72
N CYS A 69 4.81 -8.59 -5.54
CA CYS A 69 6.16 -8.32 -5.06
C CYS A 69 6.33 -6.80 -4.87
N PRO A 70 6.98 -6.33 -3.78
CA PRO A 70 7.34 -4.93 -3.66
C PRO A 70 8.10 -4.46 -4.90
N GLY A 71 7.54 -3.52 -5.64
CA GLY A 71 8.13 -3.01 -6.89
C GLY A 71 9.25 -2.00 -6.66
N TRP A 72 9.43 -1.55 -5.41
CA TRP A 72 10.28 -0.43 -5.07
C TRP A 72 11.17 -0.73 -3.86
N ASP A 73 12.38 -0.19 -3.89
CA ASP A 73 13.25 -0.12 -2.73
C ASP A 73 12.99 1.20 -2.00
N TYR A 74 12.09 1.17 -1.01
CA TYR A 74 11.73 2.35 -0.25
C TYR A 74 12.88 2.92 0.58
N ALA A 75 13.89 2.13 0.94
CA ALA A 75 15.07 2.66 1.61
C ALA A 75 15.88 3.54 0.65
N LEU A 76 16.09 3.06 -0.58
CA LEU A 76 16.76 3.83 -1.63
C LEU A 76 15.96 5.07 -2.01
N LEU A 77 14.63 4.97 -2.14
CA LEU A 77 13.79 6.13 -2.45
C LEU A 77 13.88 7.22 -1.37
N LEU A 78 13.91 6.84 -0.10
CA LEU A 78 14.09 7.80 0.99
C LEU A 78 15.47 8.48 0.92
N GLU A 79 16.53 7.70 0.65
CA GLU A 79 17.89 8.23 0.53
C GLU A 79 18.05 9.15 -0.68
N GLU A 80 17.41 8.82 -1.80
CA GLU A 80 17.61 9.52 -3.06
C GLU A 80 16.65 10.68 -3.28
N LEU A 81 15.41 10.59 -2.79
CA LEU A 81 14.29 11.47 -3.14
C LEU A 81 13.49 11.99 -1.94
N GLY A 82 13.90 11.66 -0.72
CA GLY A 82 13.26 12.14 0.50
C GLY A 82 11.80 11.69 0.63
N TYR A 83 10.99 12.51 1.31
CA TYR A 83 9.60 12.18 1.62
C TYR A 83 8.70 12.17 0.38
N TYR A 84 8.89 13.09 -0.56
CA TYR A 84 8.05 13.13 -1.75
C TYR A 84 8.21 11.88 -2.62
N GLY A 85 9.42 11.37 -2.80
CA GLY A 85 9.65 10.13 -3.53
C GLY A 85 8.94 8.94 -2.90
N LEU A 86 8.97 8.84 -1.56
CA LEU A 86 8.24 7.82 -0.80
C LEU A 86 6.72 7.94 -0.98
N ILE A 87 6.18 9.15 -0.76
CA ILE A 87 4.74 9.42 -0.75
C ILE A 87 4.15 9.17 -2.13
N ASP A 88 4.79 9.67 -3.19
CA ASP A 88 4.34 9.46 -4.56
C ASP A 88 4.30 8.00 -4.92
N THR A 89 5.37 7.26 -4.59
CA THR A 89 5.46 5.84 -4.90
C THR A 89 4.36 5.06 -4.17
N ALA A 90 4.16 5.32 -2.88
CA ALA A 90 3.10 4.71 -2.10
C ALA A 90 1.69 5.07 -2.62
N TYR A 91 1.50 6.33 -3.05
CA TYR A 91 0.26 6.78 -3.68
C TYR A 91 0.00 6.02 -4.99
N GLN A 92 1.00 5.91 -5.87
CA GLN A 92 0.87 5.19 -7.13
C GLN A 92 0.51 3.71 -6.88
N GLU A 93 1.20 3.03 -5.97
CA GLU A 93 0.84 1.66 -5.58
C GLU A 93 -0.60 1.58 -5.05
N CYS A 94 -1.05 2.56 -4.26
CA CYS A 94 -2.44 2.63 -3.79
C CYS A 94 -3.44 2.77 -4.94
N MET A 95 -3.11 3.61 -5.92
CA MET A 95 -3.96 3.87 -7.09
C MET A 95 -3.96 2.71 -8.10
N THR A 96 -2.89 1.93 -8.19
CA THR A 96 -2.80 0.77 -9.11
C THR A 96 -3.21 -0.56 -8.48
N ALA A 97 -3.33 -0.64 -7.15
CA ALA A 97 -3.74 -1.87 -6.46
C ALA A 97 -5.01 -2.47 -7.08
N GLN A 98 -5.01 -3.78 -7.35
CA GLN A 98 -6.06 -4.47 -8.12
C GLN A 98 -7.44 -4.40 -7.44
N GLN A 99 -7.45 -4.30 -6.11
CA GLN A 99 -8.69 -4.13 -5.36
C GLN A 99 -9.13 -2.66 -5.40
N LEU A 100 -10.44 -2.42 -5.39
CA LEU A 100 -11.01 -1.09 -5.20
C LEU A 100 -10.62 -0.58 -3.80
N HIS A 101 -9.44 0.03 -3.72
CA HIS A 101 -8.96 0.64 -2.49
C HIS A 101 -9.92 1.77 -2.12
N PRO A 102 -10.42 1.87 -0.87
CA PRO A 102 -11.45 2.86 -0.55
C PRO A 102 -11.01 4.30 -0.76
N PHE A 103 -9.71 4.57 -0.74
CA PHE A 103 -9.18 5.89 -1.07
C PHE A 103 -9.43 6.29 -2.54
N LYS A 104 -9.74 5.34 -3.43
CA LYS A 104 -10.14 5.61 -4.82
C LYS A 104 -11.59 6.08 -4.96
N GLN A 105 -12.48 5.70 -4.03
CA GLN A 105 -13.92 5.79 -4.26
C GLN A 105 -14.56 7.03 -3.63
N HIS A 106 -14.22 7.42 -2.41
CA HIS A 106 -14.98 8.47 -1.69
C HIS A 106 -14.21 9.28 -0.64
N ASN A 107 -12.89 9.27 -0.63
CA ASN A 107 -12.10 9.95 0.40
C ASN A 107 -11.33 11.17 -0.15
N ALA A 108 -10.93 12.07 0.75
CA ALA A 108 -10.00 13.16 0.48
C ALA A 108 -8.66 12.68 -0.12
N PHE A 109 -8.33 11.39 0.04
CA PHE A 109 -7.05 10.80 -0.38
C PHE A 109 -7.04 10.27 -1.82
N CYS A 110 -8.01 10.59 -2.66
CA CYS A 110 -7.95 10.26 -4.09
C CYS A 110 -6.95 11.15 -4.85
N HIS A 111 -6.58 12.31 -4.28
CA HIS A 111 -5.65 13.25 -4.91
C HIS A 111 -4.25 13.15 -4.29
N LEU A 112 -3.22 13.14 -5.15
CA LEU A 112 -1.82 13.11 -4.72
C LEU A 112 -1.43 14.29 -3.82
N TYR A 113 -2.01 15.47 -4.05
CA TYR A 113 -1.73 16.67 -3.23
C TYR A 113 -2.02 16.43 -1.73
N GLU A 114 -3.13 15.77 -1.40
CA GLU A 114 -3.51 15.46 -0.01
C GLU A 114 -2.55 14.46 0.64
N TRP A 115 -2.07 13.48 -0.15
CA TRP A 115 -1.00 12.58 0.28
C TRP A 115 0.30 13.33 0.55
N LYS A 116 0.69 14.27 -0.31
CA LYS A 116 1.90 15.07 -0.13
C LYS A 116 1.82 15.97 1.09
N GLU A 117 0.74 16.73 1.25
CA GLU A 117 0.57 17.67 2.38
C GLU A 117 0.60 16.93 3.73
N LYS A 118 -0.25 15.92 3.89
CA LYS A 118 -0.40 15.20 5.15
C LYS A 118 0.69 14.16 5.35
N GLY A 119 1.07 13.44 4.29
CA GLY A 119 2.14 12.44 4.32
C GLY A 119 3.48 13.04 4.71
N THR A 120 3.83 14.23 4.20
CA THR A 120 5.06 14.93 4.60
C THR A 120 5.03 15.26 6.08
N SER A 121 3.90 15.78 6.58
CA SER A 121 3.72 16.09 8.00
C SER A 121 3.83 14.83 8.88
N ILE A 122 3.28 13.70 8.44
CA ILE A 122 3.37 12.41 9.14
C ILE A 122 4.82 11.90 9.16
N LEU A 123 5.49 11.86 8.00
CA LEU A 123 6.85 11.34 7.89
C LEU A 123 7.85 12.22 8.63
N ALA A 124 7.67 13.55 8.60
CA ALA A 124 8.52 14.48 9.31
C ALA A 124 8.32 14.44 10.84
N ASP A 125 7.20 13.92 11.34
CA ASP A 125 6.99 13.65 12.77
C ASP A 125 7.81 12.44 13.27
N ILE A 126 8.24 11.56 12.35
CA ILE A 126 9.10 10.41 12.65
C ILE A 126 10.57 10.84 12.51
N PRO A 127 11.43 10.65 13.52
CA PRO A 127 12.85 10.94 13.37
C PRO A 127 13.44 10.20 12.17
N LEU A 128 14.23 10.88 11.33
CA LEU A 128 14.71 10.34 10.05
C LEU A 128 15.42 8.99 10.23
N ALA A 129 16.25 8.85 11.26
CA ALA A 129 16.95 7.61 11.57
C ALA A 129 16.00 6.44 11.91
N VAL A 130 14.85 6.72 12.54
CA VAL A 130 13.79 5.73 12.84
C VAL A 130 13.05 5.36 11.56
N LEU A 131 12.72 6.33 10.72
CA LEU A 131 12.06 6.09 9.43
C LEU A 131 12.97 5.25 8.50
N GLN A 132 14.25 5.61 8.39
CA GLN A 132 15.26 4.83 7.67
C GLN A 132 15.33 3.40 8.20
N ALA A 133 15.39 3.24 9.52
CA ALA A 133 15.45 1.93 10.16
C ALA A 133 14.19 1.07 9.91
N LEU A 134 13.03 1.70 9.75
CA LEU A 134 11.76 1.03 9.44
C LEU A 134 11.75 0.48 8.00
N VAL A 135 12.17 1.31 7.03
CA VAL A 135 12.15 0.96 5.60
C VAL A 135 13.30 0.02 5.22
N ASP A 136 14.48 0.16 5.83
CA ASP A 136 15.62 -0.74 5.59
C ASP A 136 15.54 -2.05 6.39
N GLY A 137 14.59 -2.15 7.34
CA GLY A 137 14.38 -3.32 8.19
C GLY A 137 15.42 -3.49 9.32
N SER A 138 16.18 -2.47 9.66
CA SER A 138 17.15 -2.50 10.76
C SER A 138 16.57 -2.09 12.12
N LEU A 139 15.33 -1.58 12.17
CA LEU A 139 14.72 -0.99 13.38
C LEU A 139 14.87 -1.87 14.64
N PRO A 140 14.50 -3.16 14.65
CA PRO A 140 14.67 -3.97 15.86
C PRO A 140 16.12 -4.14 16.28
N ARG A 141 17.06 -4.31 15.33
CA ARG A 141 18.50 -4.42 15.63
C ARG A 141 19.00 -3.15 16.29
N LYS A 142 18.69 -1.99 15.70
CA LYS A 142 19.11 -0.68 16.22
C LYS A 142 18.56 -0.38 17.62
N VAL A 143 17.41 -0.98 17.99
CA VAL A 143 16.83 -0.84 19.33
C VAL A 143 17.37 -1.87 20.34
N ASN A 144 17.60 -3.12 19.93
CA ASN A 144 17.94 -4.19 20.87
C ASN A 144 19.44 -4.48 20.99
N ASP A 145 20.23 -4.14 19.97
CA ASP A 145 21.68 -4.33 19.92
C ASP A 145 22.33 -3.12 19.20
N PRO A 146 22.22 -1.90 19.78
CA PRO A 146 22.68 -0.68 19.13
C PRO A 146 24.20 -0.63 19.00
N SER A 147 24.68 -0.26 17.82
CA SER A 147 26.03 0.27 17.65
C SER A 147 26.10 1.75 18.09
N PRO A 148 27.29 2.36 18.24
CA PRO A 148 27.40 3.78 18.56
C PRO A 148 26.67 4.72 17.59
N GLU A 149 26.51 4.33 16.33
CA GLU A 149 25.80 5.08 15.28
C GLU A 149 24.28 4.92 15.38
N ASP A 150 23.80 3.89 16.08
CA ASP A 150 22.37 3.58 16.23
C ASP A 150 21.74 4.24 17.47
N MET A 151 22.52 5.00 18.25
CA MET A 151 22.08 5.52 19.55
C MET A 151 20.86 6.43 19.46
N ASP A 152 20.72 7.21 18.39
CA ASP A 152 19.56 8.08 18.17
C ASP A 152 18.26 7.27 18.08
N VAL A 153 18.30 6.13 17.38
CA VAL A 153 17.18 5.19 17.28
C VAL A 153 16.94 4.49 18.61
N PHE A 154 18.01 3.98 19.25
CA PHE A 154 17.91 3.33 20.55
C PHE A 154 17.22 4.23 21.59
N TYR A 155 17.72 5.46 21.73
CA TYR A 155 17.21 6.38 22.73
C TYR A 155 15.78 6.81 22.45
N HIS A 156 15.34 6.89 21.20
CA HIS A 156 13.93 7.15 20.86
C HIS A 156 12.98 6.11 21.49
N PHE A 157 13.41 4.85 21.63
CA PHE A 157 12.58 3.78 22.21
C PHE A 157 12.94 3.44 23.67
N ASP A 158 14.11 3.83 24.18
CA ASP A 158 14.50 3.59 25.56
C ASP A 158 13.86 4.60 26.52
N ARG A 159 12.66 4.26 27.00
CA ARG A 159 11.89 5.05 27.97
C ARG A 159 12.70 5.50 29.20
N LYS A 160 13.65 4.70 29.68
CA LYS A 160 14.39 5.02 30.91
C LYS A 160 15.46 6.08 30.68
N ASN A 161 16.05 6.08 29.49
CA ASN A 161 17.14 7.00 29.14
C ASN A 161 16.71 8.12 28.20
N LEU A 162 15.47 8.11 27.72
CA LEU A 162 14.85 9.14 26.87
C LEU A 162 15.09 10.55 27.44
N GLU A 163 14.83 10.76 28.72
CA GLU A 163 15.07 12.05 29.40
C GLU A 163 16.55 12.46 29.40
N GLN A 164 17.47 11.51 29.55
CA GLN A 164 18.91 11.80 29.60
C GLN A 164 19.49 12.11 28.22
N TYR A 165 19.00 11.43 27.20
CA TYR A 165 19.45 11.61 25.82
C TYR A 165 19.09 13.01 25.32
N TYR A 166 17.82 13.39 25.38
CA TYR A 166 17.39 14.65 24.80
C TYR A 166 17.79 15.87 25.64
N LYS A 167 18.12 15.70 26.94
CA LYS A 167 18.79 16.76 27.72
C LYS A 167 20.13 17.19 27.12
N LYS A 168 20.75 16.38 26.25
CA LYS A 168 22.01 16.69 25.57
C LYS A 168 21.82 17.27 24.16
N SER A 169 20.64 17.14 23.54
CA SER A 169 20.49 17.37 22.10
C SER A 169 19.85 18.71 21.72
N ASP A 170 19.63 19.66 22.64
CA ASP A 170 18.88 20.92 22.41
C ASP A 170 17.46 20.75 21.81
N VAL A 171 17.00 19.52 21.62
CA VAL A 171 15.65 19.18 21.17
C VAL A 171 14.72 19.25 22.37
N ASP A 172 13.55 19.88 22.22
CA ASP A 172 12.54 19.97 23.27
C ASP A 172 11.92 18.59 23.56
N VAL A 173 12.59 17.88 24.47
CA VAL A 173 12.27 16.53 24.97
C VAL A 173 10.82 16.41 25.40
N SER A 174 10.22 17.52 25.83
CA SER A 174 8.95 17.50 26.54
C SER A 174 7.85 16.87 25.71
N TYR A 175 7.79 17.11 24.40
CA TYR A 175 6.67 16.67 23.58
C TYR A 175 6.49 15.14 23.52
N TRP A 176 7.52 14.40 23.09
CA TRP A 176 7.44 12.94 22.91
C TRP A 176 7.26 12.22 24.25
N ILE A 177 7.98 12.69 25.27
CA ILE A 177 7.89 12.17 26.63
C ILE A 177 6.49 12.44 27.20
N THR A 178 6.00 13.68 27.16
CA THR A 178 4.68 14.05 27.68
C THR A 178 3.57 13.23 27.01
N ARG A 179 3.62 13.04 25.69
CA ARG A 179 2.62 12.19 25.00
C ARG A 179 2.71 10.72 25.41
N GLN A 180 3.91 10.19 25.59
CA GLN A 180 4.07 8.79 25.97
C GLN A 180 3.64 8.54 27.43
N HIS A 181 3.82 9.53 28.30
CA HIS A 181 3.49 9.46 29.73
C HIS A 181 2.04 9.82 30.07
N ASP A 182 1.27 10.35 29.10
CA ASP A 182 -0.16 10.64 29.21
C ASP A 182 -0.98 9.32 29.20
N ASN A 183 -0.76 8.50 30.23
CA ASN A 183 -1.21 7.11 30.39
C ASN A 183 -2.74 6.92 30.48
N GLY A 184 -3.53 7.99 30.37
CA GLY A 184 -4.99 7.94 30.42
C GLY A 184 -5.70 8.73 29.31
N ASN A 185 -4.97 9.43 28.45
CA ASN A 185 -5.55 10.35 27.47
C ASN A 185 -5.62 9.74 26.07
N PHE A 186 -6.43 10.35 25.22
CA PHE A 186 -6.47 10.09 23.78
C PHE A 186 -5.12 10.47 23.16
N VAL A 187 -4.31 9.46 22.81
CA VAL A 187 -2.97 9.61 22.24
C VAL A 187 -2.89 8.73 20.98
N PRO A 188 -3.42 9.22 19.86
CA PRO A 188 -3.44 8.50 18.59
C PRO A 188 -2.02 8.31 18.07
N VAL A 189 -1.66 7.05 17.81
CA VAL A 189 -0.35 6.65 17.33
C VAL A 189 -0.46 5.68 16.17
N ILE A 190 0.57 5.72 15.33
CA ILE A 190 0.89 4.63 14.42
C ILE A 190 2.07 3.84 14.99
N TYR A 191 2.00 2.52 14.92
CA TYR A 191 3.03 1.61 15.41
C TYR A 191 3.34 0.51 14.41
N ALA A 192 4.56 -0.01 14.47
CA ALA A 192 4.96 -1.26 13.82
C ALA A 192 5.09 -2.36 14.86
N ARG A 193 4.51 -3.54 14.62
CA ARG A 193 4.87 -4.77 15.32
C ARG A 193 5.79 -5.56 14.43
N ILE A 194 6.99 -5.86 14.89
CA ILE A 194 8.02 -6.48 14.07
C ILE A 194 8.48 -7.78 14.72
N LEU A 195 8.56 -8.86 13.93
CA LEU A 195 9.06 -10.16 14.38
C LEU A 195 10.59 -10.16 14.39
N HIS A 196 11.19 -10.47 15.54
CA HIS A 196 12.63 -10.65 15.66
C HIS A 196 12.99 -11.46 16.91
N ASP A 197 14.25 -11.86 17.03
CA ASP A 197 14.79 -12.51 18.22
C ASP A 197 15.14 -11.51 19.34
N ALA A 198 15.66 -12.00 20.46
CA ALA A 198 16.06 -11.14 21.59
C ALA A 198 17.15 -10.10 21.28
N LYS A 199 17.86 -10.21 20.14
CA LYS A 199 18.89 -9.27 19.67
C LYS A 199 18.38 -8.37 18.53
N GLY A 200 17.09 -8.40 18.22
CA GLY A 200 16.55 -7.63 17.10
C GLY A 200 16.87 -8.21 15.73
N ARG A 201 17.26 -9.49 15.64
CA ARG A 201 17.58 -10.16 14.37
C ARG A 201 16.34 -10.85 13.84
N SER A 202 16.05 -10.64 12.55
CA SER A 202 14.99 -11.37 11.86
C SER A 202 15.34 -12.84 11.65
N PRO A 203 14.34 -13.72 11.43
CA PRO A 203 14.59 -15.06 10.94
C PRO A 203 15.42 -15.05 9.65
N THR A 204 16.23 -16.09 9.46
CA THR A 204 17.00 -16.27 8.23
C THR A 204 16.10 -16.65 7.05
N PRO A 205 16.49 -16.39 5.79
CA PRO A 205 15.72 -16.84 4.63
C PRO A 205 15.41 -18.34 4.64
N ALA A 206 16.37 -19.19 5.06
CA ALA A 206 16.17 -20.63 5.16
C ALA A 206 15.11 -21.01 6.22
N GLN A 207 15.07 -20.29 7.35
CA GLN A 207 14.03 -20.48 8.36
C GLN A 207 12.66 -20.04 7.86
N LEU A 208 12.59 -18.92 7.12
CA LEU A 208 11.32 -18.42 6.57
C LEU A 208 10.76 -19.33 5.49
N LEU A 209 11.61 -19.97 4.67
CA LEU A 209 11.18 -21.01 3.73
C LEU A 209 10.53 -22.19 4.45
N GLN A 210 11.11 -22.65 5.57
CA GLN A 210 10.50 -23.71 6.39
C GLN A 210 9.15 -23.29 6.96
N VAL A 211 9.02 -22.05 7.44
CA VAL A 211 7.72 -21.53 7.92
C VAL A 211 6.70 -21.53 6.78
N ALA A 212 7.07 -21.07 5.59
CA ALA A 212 6.17 -21.06 4.43
C ALA A 212 5.72 -22.47 4.03
N ASP A 213 6.61 -23.47 4.08
CA ASP A 213 6.26 -24.87 3.84
C ASP A 213 5.25 -25.40 4.87
N TYR A 214 5.44 -25.06 6.15
CA TYR A 214 4.49 -25.41 7.21
C TYR A 214 3.13 -24.74 7.02
N LEU A 215 3.10 -23.48 6.58
CA LEU A 215 1.86 -22.77 6.25
C LEU A 215 1.13 -23.40 5.07
N HIS A 216 1.83 -23.87 4.03
CA HIS A 216 1.23 -24.63 2.93
C HIS A 216 0.69 -25.98 3.40
N ASN A 217 1.46 -26.71 4.21
CA ASN A 217 1.02 -27.97 4.80
C ASN A 217 -0.26 -27.78 5.64
N TYR A 218 -0.36 -26.66 6.37
CA TYR A 218 -1.51 -26.31 7.19
C TYR A 218 -2.83 -26.19 6.41
N VAL A 219 -2.78 -25.80 5.14
CA VAL A 219 -3.96 -25.66 4.26
C VAL A 219 -4.03 -26.72 3.16
N SER A 220 -3.17 -27.73 3.21
CA SER A 220 -3.04 -28.73 2.14
C SER A 220 -4.19 -29.73 2.08
N GLY A 221 -4.84 -30.05 3.21
CA GLY A 221 -5.79 -31.16 3.32
C GLY A 221 -5.15 -32.54 3.18
N ASN A 222 -3.81 -32.64 3.21
CA ASN A 222 -3.11 -33.91 3.16
C ASN A 222 -3.10 -34.57 4.56
N PRO A 223 -3.66 -35.79 4.71
CA PRO A 223 -3.71 -36.47 6.02
C PRO A 223 -2.34 -36.72 6.67
N LEU A 224 -1.26 -36.74 5.88
CA LEU A 224 0.11 -36.86 6.41
C LEU A 224 0.54 -35.66 7.26
N HIS A 225 -0.17 -34.54 7.16
CA HIS A 225 0.10 -33.32 7.92
C HIS A 225 -0.90 -33.10 9.05
N ASP A 226 -1.88 -33.99 9.27
CA ASP A 226 -2.90 -33.80 10.32
C ASP A 226 -2.27 -33.59 11.71
N SER A 227 -1.26 -34.41 12.04
CA SER A 227 -0.57 -34.38 13.32
C SER A 227 0.16 -33.05 13.56
N ILE A 228 0.94 -32.59 12.58
CA ILE A 228 1.71 -31.35 12.70
C ILE A 228 0.79 -30.11 12.72
N CYS A 229 -0.31 -30.14 11.98
CA CYS A 229 -1.32 -29.07 12.00
C CYS A 229 -2.04 -28.98 13.36
N ALA A 230 -2.37 -30.12 13.97
CA ALA A 230 -2.93 -30.16 15.32
C ALA A 230 -1.91 -29.62 16.34
N GLU A 231 -0.63 -29.96 16.18
CA GLU A 231 0.44 -29.44 17.02
C GLU A 231 0.59 -27.91 16.91
N ILE A 232 0.48 -27.35 15.69
CA ILE A 232 0.44 -25.90 15.45
C ILE A 232 -0.73 -25.25 16.21
N ASP A 233 -1.95 -25.79 16.11
CA ASP A 233 -3.14 -25.22 16.77
C ASP A 233 -3.01 -25.20 18.31
N ASN A 234 -2.25 -26.17 18.85
CA ASN A 234 -2.10 -26.44 20.27
C ASN A 234 -0.91 -25.73 20.96
N GLN A 235 -0.08 -24.96 20.23
CA GLN A 235 1.15 -24.35 20.78
C GLN A 235 0.96 -23.47 22.02
N ILE A 236 -0.17 -22.74 22.12
CA ILE A 236 -0.47 -21.88 23.29
C ILE A 236 -1.38 -22.59 24.29
N LYS A 237 -2.37 -23.33 23.79
CA LYS A 237 -3.40 -23.98 24.59
C LYS A 237 -3.52 -25.43 24.11
N PRO A 238 -2.97 -26.40 24.84
CA PRO A 238 -3.11 -27.81 24.50
C PRO A 238 -4.58 -28.24 24.39
N GLY A 239 -4.88 -29.13 23.45
CA GLY A 239 -6.23 -29.68 23.23
C GLY A 239 -7.20 -28.74 22.52
N THR A 240 -6.72 -27.67 21.88
CA THR A 240 -7.54 -26.80 21.02
C THR A 240 -8.00 -27.52 19.74
N SER A 241 -7.18 -28.41 19.17
CA SER A 241 -7.55 -29.17 17.97
C SER A 241 -6.94 -30.57 18.00
N SER A 242 -7.71 -31.57 17.56
CA SER A 242 -7.23 -32.94 17.34
C SER A 242 -6.92 -33.20 15.86
N GLU A 243 -6.18 -34.27 15.55
CA GLU A 243 -5.97 -34.72 14.15
C GLU A 243 -7.30 -34.94 13.41
N ALA A 244 -8.33 -35.43 14.12
CA ALA A 244 -9.65 -35.59 13.56
C ALA A 244 -10.31 -34.24 13.22
N ASP A 245 -10.08 -33.19 14.01
CA ASP A 245 -10.56 -31.85 13.69
C ASP A 245 -9.88 -31.29 12.44
N ILE A 246 -8.56 -31.44 12.36
CA ILE A 246 -7.78 -31.06 11.18
C ILE A 246 -8.28 -31.77 9.92
N ARG A 247 -8.40 -33.10 9.97
CA ARG A 247 -8.90 -33.91 8.84
C ARG A 247 -10.29 -33.49 8.37
N ASN A 248 -11.13 -33.03 9.29
CA ASN A 248 -12.47 -32.54 9.00
C ASN A 248 -12.50 -31.04 8.64
N GLY A 249 -11.35 -30.39 8.43
CA GLY A 249 -11.27 -28.99 8.06
C GLY A 249 -11.61 -28.01 9.19
N ARG A 250 -11.61 -28.46 10.45
CA ARG A 250 -11.91 -27.66 11.65
C ARG A 250 -10.64 -27.13 12.33
N HIS A 251 -9.78 -26.51 11.52
CA HIS A 251 -8.57 -25.85 11.98
C HIS A 251 -8.90 -24.60 12.82
N LYS A 252 -8.21 -24.41 13.94
CA LYS A 252 -8.37 -23.25 14.84
C LYS A 252 -8.28 -21.92 14.11
N PHE A 253 -7.30 -21.79 13.22
CA PHE A 253 -7.04 -20.53 12.52
C PHE A 253 -7.93 -20.32 11.30
N LEU A 254 -8.51 -21.38 10.72
CA LEU A 254 -9.41 -21.27 9.57
C LEU A 254 -10.85 -20.94 9.99
N LYS A 255 -11.31 -21.42 11.17
CA LYS A 255 -12.66 -21.13 11.71
C LYS A 255 -13.80 -21.33 10.70
N GLY A 256 -13.71 -22.36 9.86
CA GLY A 256 -14.71 -22.63 8.81
C GLY A 256 -14.73 -21.62 7.65
N LYS A 257 -13.70 -20.76 7.49
CA LYS A 257 -13.65 -19.70 6.47
C LYS A 257 -12.65 -20.01 5.35
N PRO A 258 -13.11 -20.32 4.11
CA PRO A 258 -12.21 -20.56 2.98
C PRO A 258 -11.27 -19.39 2.67
N ASP A 259 -11.73 -18.15 2.86
CA ASP A 259 -10.91 -16.95 2.63
C ASP A 259 -9.65 -16.91 3.50
N ARG A 260 -9.68 -17.50 4.70
CA ARG A 260 -8.49 -17.58 5.56
C ARG A 260 -7.45 -18.54 4.99
N ALA A 261 -7.89 -19.68 4.47
CA ALA A 261 -7.00 -20.60 3.78
C ALA A 261 -6.41 -19.93 2.52
N GLN A 262 -7.20 -19.16 1.79
CA GLN A 262 -6.73 -18.37 0.66
C GLN A 262 -5.65 -17.36 1.06
N VAL A 263 -5.88 -16.58 2.13
CA VAL A 263 -4.91 -15.63 2.68
C VAL A 263 -3.59 -16.31 3.06
N ILE A 264 -3.66 -17.50 3.68
CA ILE A 264 -2.45 -18.28 4.03
C ILE A 264 -1.68 -18.68 2.76
N VAL A 265 -2.37 -19.20 1.74
CA VAL A 265 -1.73 -19.55 0.46
C VAL A 265 -1.09 -18.32 -0.19
N THR A 266 -1.80 -17.19 -0.26
CA THR A 266 -1.26 -15.94 -0.83
C THR A 266 -0.02 -15.49 -0.07
N PHE A 267 -0.09 -15.41 1.27
CA PHE A 267 1.04 -14.99 2.09
C PHE A 267 2.25 -15.92 1.94
N ALA A 268 2.06 -17.24 2.05
CA ALA A 268 3.14 -18.21 1.95
C ALA A 268 3.78 -18.21 0.54
N THR A 269 2.97 -18.05 -0.51
CA THR A 269 3.45 -17.95 -1.89
C THR A 269 4.23 -16.65 -2.11
N ALA A 270 3.73 -15.52 -1.61
CA ALA A 270 4.41 -14.24 -1.69
C ALA A 270 5.76 -14.27 -0.94
N LEU A 271 5.77 -14.82 0.27
CA LEU A 271 6.99 -14.99 1.06
C LEU A 271 8.01 -15.86 0.33
N GLN A 272 7.61 -17.04 -0.20
CA GLN A 272 8.51 -17.89 -0.99
C GLN A 272 9.03 -17.19 -2.26
N THR A 273 8.19 -16.38 -2.90
CA THR A 273 8.58 -15.62 -4.11
C THR A 273 9.68 -14.63 -3.78
N VAL A 274 9.49 -13.80 -2.74
CA VAL A 274 10.50 -12.83 -2.31
C VAL A 274 11.80 -13.52 -1.86
N LEU A 275 11.71 -14.67 -1.19
CA LEU A 275 12.88 -15.41 -0.71
C LEU A 275 13.65 -16.13 -1.83
N ARG A 276 13.01 -16.41 -2.97
CA ARG A 276 13.66 -17.05 -4.12
C ARG A 276 14.73 -16.17 -4.76
N ASP A 277 14.54 -14.86 -4.70
CA ASP A 277 15.44 -13.87 -5.28
C ASP A 277 16.61 -13.51 -4.34
N VAL A 278 16.58 -13.99 -3.09
CA VAL A 278 17.66 -13.78 -2.13
C VAL A 278 18.84 -14.70 -2.45
N ASP A 279 20.05 -14.12 -2.50
CA ASP A 279 21.30 -14.88 -2.70
C ASP A 279 21.42 -16.02 -1.67
N ARG A 280 21.65 -17.25 -2.16
CA ARG A 280 21.83 -18.45 -1.33
C ARG A 280 22.95 -18.31 -0.30
N ASN A 281 23.96 -17.48 -0.56
CA ASN A 281 25.07 -17.25 0.37
C ASN A 281 24.61 -16.58 1.68
N VAL A 282 23.48 -15.86 1.67
CA VAL A 282 22.93 -15.18 2.86
C VAL A 282 21.74 -15.94 3.47
N HIS A 283 21.37 -17.12 2.97
CA HIS A 283 20.19 -17.87 3.46
C HIS A 283 20.28 -18.32 4.92
N ASN A 284 21.50 -18.40 5.47
CA ASN A 284 21.75 -18.74 6.88
C ASN A 284 22.12 -17.53 7.73
N GLN A 285 22.02 -16.32 7.18
CA GLN A 285 22.23 -15.06 7.90
C GLN A 285 20.87 -14.44 8.23
N PRO A 286 20.75 -13.72 9.37
CA PRO A 286 19.54 -12.95 9.65
C PRO A 286 19.20 -12.06 8.48
N TRP A 287 17.95 -12.13 8.03
CA TRP A 287 17.54 -11.32 6.90
C TRP A 287 17.46 -9.84 7.30
N ASN A 288 17.81 -8.94 6.38
CA ASN A 288 17.69 -7.50 6.62
C ASN A 288 16.25 -6.99 6.49
N ARG A 289 15.34 -7.77 5.90
CA ARG A 289 13.91 -7.43 5.84
C ARG A 289 13.18 -8.11 6.98
N ASN A 290 12.37 -7.34 7.72
CA ASN A 290 11.57 -7.89 8.81
C ASN A 290 10.13 -8.13 8.40
N LEU A 291 9.53 -9.17 8.98
CA LEU A 291 8.10 -9.37 8.91
C LEU A 291 7.39 -8.47 9.91
N LYS A 292 6.36 -7.75 9.46
CA LYS A 292 5.75 -6.69 10.27
C LYS A 292 4.25 -6.51 10.08
N TYR A 293 3.64 -5.92 11.09
CA TYR A 293 2.27 -5.43 11.07
C TYR A 293 2.31 -3.94 11.38
N ILE A 294 1.72 -3.10 10.53
CA ILE A 294 1.57 -1.67 10.80
C ILE A 294 0.15 -1.44 11.29
N GLY A 295 -0.01 -0.71 12.39
CA GLY A 295 -1.34 -0.49 12.93
C GLY A 295 -1.50 0.84 13.62
N TYR A 296 -2.75 1.27 13.69
CA TYR A 296 -3.17 2.42 14.46
C TYR A 296 -3.70 2.03 15.85
N THR A 297 -3.55 2.93 16.82
CA THR A 297 -4.33 2.92 18.08
C THR A 297 -4.48 4.34 18.62
N ASP A 298 -5.61 4.61 19.27
CA ASP A 298 -5.92 5.81 20.03
C ASP A 298 -5.27 5.85 21.44
N ASN A 299 -4.71 4.73 21.90
CA ASN A 299 -4.02 4.64 23.18
C ASN A 299 -2.89 3.61 23.13
N ALA A 300 -1.65 4.10 22.97
CA ALA A 300 -0.46 3.27 22.87
C ALA A 300 -0.24 2.35 24.09
N SER A 301 -0.51 2.84 25.30
CA SER A 301 -0.25 2.12 26.56
C SER A 301 -1.22 0.95 26.74
N ALA A 302 -2.53 1.22 26.57
CA ALA A 302 -3.57 0.20 26.59
C ALA A 302 -3.35 -0.84 25.50
N ARG A 303 -2.97 -0.41 24.29
CA ARG A 303 -2.74 -1.31 23.17
C ARG A 303 -1.50 -2.18 23.34
N SER A 304 -0.41 -1.63 23.87
CA SER A 304 0.79 -2.43 24.21
C SER A 304 0.42 -3.54 25.20
N SER A 305 -0.36 -3.21 26.22
CA SER A 305 -0.79 -4.18 27.24
C SER A 305 -1.68 -5.27 26.64
N GLN A 306 -2.60 -4.92 25.74
CA GLN A 306 -3.40 -5.91 24.99
C GLN A 306 -2.52 -6.82 24.14
N HIS A 307 -1.49 -6.25 23.51
CA HIS A 307 -0.62 -6.96 22.57
C HIS A 307 0.32 -7.97 23.23
N ASP A 308 0.61 -7.79 24.52
CA ASP A 308 1.37 -8.74 25.32
C ASP A 308 0.58 -10.04 25.56
N TYR A 309 -0.76 -9.99 25.48
CA TYR A 309 -1.63 -11.15 25.69
C TYR A 309 -2.27 -11.68 24.40
N GLN A 310 -2.49 -10.84 23.40
CA GLN A 310 -3.18 -11.20 22.16
C GLN A 310 -2.49 -10.58 20.94
N THR A 311 -2.47 -11.29 19.81
CA THR A 311 -1.98 -10.67 18.58
C THR A 311 -3.06 -9.85 17.87
N SER A 312 -2.61 -8.98 16.98
CA SER A 312 -3.48 -8.06 16.23
C SER A 312 -4.17 -8.72 15.03
N SER A 313 -3.69 -9.88 14.57
CA SER A 313 -4.13 -10.54 13.35
C SER A 313 -4.02 -12.06 13.51
N TRP A 314 -5.07 -12.79 13.13
CA TRP A 314 -5.08 -14.25 13.21
C TRP A 314 -3.99 -14.90 12.34
N LEU A 315 -3.55 -14.25 11.25
CA LEU A 315 -2.46 -14.73 10.43
C LEU A 315 -1.12 -14.59 11.17
N MET A 316 -0.94 -13.49 11.90
CA MET A 316 0.23 -13.25 12.74
C MET A 316 0.30 -14.25 13.90
N ASP A 317 -0.85 -14.60 14.51
CA ASP A 317 -0.94 -15.70 15.49
C ASP A 317 -0.48 -17.03 14.89
N LEU A 318 -1.07 -17.42 13.75
CA LEU A 318 -0.71 -18.68 13.07
C LEU A 318 0.78 -18.72 12.76
N PHE A 319 1.34 -17.65 12.21
CA PHE A 319 2.76 -17.53 11.94
C PHE A 319 3.60 -17.71 13.21
N THR A 320 3.21 -17.05 14.31
CA THR A 320 3.88 -17.19 15.61
C THR A 320 3.82 -18.61 16.14
N HIS A 321 2.70 -19.31 15.97
CA HIS A 321 2.56 -20.71 16.35
C HIS A 321 3.51 -21.61 15.54
N VAL A 322 3.61 -21.41 14.23
CA VAL A 322 4.57 -22.15 13.39
C VAL A 322 6.00 -21.85 13.82
N CYS A 323 6.36 -20.59 14.10
CA CYS A 323 7.68 -20.23 14.59
C CYS A 323 8.00 -20.85 15.96
N ARG A 324 7.03 -20.97 16.86
CA ARG A 324 7.23 -21.64 18.15
C ARG A 324 7.54 -23.12 17.96
N LEU A 325 6.75 -23.79 17.12
CA LEU A 325 6.97 -25.19 16.82
C LEU A 325 8.36 -25.47 16.20
N LEU A 326 8.81 -24.58 15.30
CA LEU A 326 10.08 -24.75 14.59
C LEU A 326 11.31 -24.24 15.35
N PHE A 327 11.16 -23.16 16.11
CA PHE A 327 12.27 -22.36 16.64
C PHE A 327 12.05 -22.04 18.13
N GLU A 328 12.06 -23.09 18.94
CA GLU A 328 12.01 -22.98 20.40
C GLU A 328 13.38 -23.29 21.03
N GLU A 329 13.80 -22.44 21.95
CA GLU A 329 15.01 -22.68 22.75
C GLU A 329 14.66 -22.66 24.23
N LYS A 330 14.92 -23.77 24.93
CA LYS A 330 14.66 -23.90 26.38
C LYS A 330 13.21 -23.58 26.76
N ASN A 331 12.26 -24.08 25.97
CA ASN A 331 10.82 -23.84 26.13
C ASN A 331 10.42 -22.36 26.03
N LYS A 332 11.14 -21.58 25.20
CA LYS A 332 10.84 -20.18 24.93
C LYS A 332 10.89 -19.92 23.43
N PRO A 333 9.93 -19.13 22.89
CA PRO A 333 9.98 -18.72 21.49
C PRO A 333 11.29 -17.95 21.23
N VAL A 334 12.02 -18.34 20.18
CA VAL A 334 13.18 -17.57 19.72
C VAL A 334 12.75 -16.23 19.14
N PHE A 335 11.68 -16.23 18.34
CA PHE A 335 11.16 -15.04 17.66
C PHE A 335 9.86 -14.55 18.29
N GLN A 336 9.75 -13.24 18.48
CA GLN A 336 8.58 -12.59 19.05
C GLN A 336 8.28 -11.26 18.36
N PHE A 337 7.02 -10.85 18.38
CA PHE A 337 6.62 -9.53 17.89
C PHE A 337 6.78 -8.47 18.97
N GLN A 338 7.64 -7.48 18.72
CA GLN A 338 7.75 -6.29 19.56
C GLN A 338 7.07 -5.10 18.87
N SER A 339 6.43 -4.24 19.66
CA SER A 339 5.77 -3.02 19.18
C SER A 339 6.70 -1.80 19.26
N TYR A 340 6.70 -1.00 18.21
CA TYR A 340 7.47 0.24 18.05
C TYR A 340 6.51 1.36 17.69
N THR A 341 6.31 2.35 18.57
CA THR A 341 5.53 3.56 18.25
C THR A 341 6.34 4.42 17.30
N LEU A 342 5.79 4.76 16.13
CA LEU A 342 6.52 5.47 15.07
C LEU A 342 6.22 6.97 15.06
N ALA A 343 4.95 7.34 15.12
CA ALA A 343 4.47 8.73 15.04
C ALA A 343 3.26 8.95 15.96
N TYR A 344 3.07 10.17 16.42
CA TYR A 344 1.82 10.59 17.06
C TYR A 344 1.00 11.41 16.08
N LEU A 345 -0.29 11.13 15.96
CA LEU A 345 -1.14 11.75 14.94
C LEU A 345 -1.92 12.93 15.54
N ILE A 346 -2.29 13.93 14.73
CA ILE A 346 -3.00 15.13 15.22
C ILE A 346 -4.35 15.37 14.55
N SER A 347 -4.76 14.49 13.64
CA SER A 347 -6.09 14.56 13.04
C SER A 347 -6.60 13.18 12.66
N PHE A 348 -7.92 13.05 12.52
CA PHE A 348 -8.57 11.86 11.97
C PHE A 348 -8.00 11.48 10.58
N SER A 349 -7.81 12.47 9.71
CA SER A 349 -7.24 12.24 8.37
C SER A 349 -5.81 11.71 8.41
N GLU A 350 -5.01 12.12 9.39
CA GLU A 350 -3.68 11.55 9.56
C GLU A 350 -3.72 10.10 10.03
N CYS A 351 -4.71 9.70 10.84
CA CYS A 351 -4.89 8.30 11.20
C CYS A 351 -5.12 7.40 9.98
N GLU A 352 -6.03 7.81 9.11
CA GLU A 352 -6.33 7.06 7.88
C GLU A 352 -5.09 6.99 6.97
N LEU A 353 -4.47 8.13 6.68
CA LEU A 353 -3.33 8.20 5.77
C LEU A 353 -2.07 7.57 6.34
N ALA A 354 -1.75 7.78 7.62
CA ALA A 354 -0.52 7.24 8.22
C ALA A 354 -0.52 5.73 8.22
N GLU A 355 -1.66 5.08 8.53
CA GLU A 355 -1.74 3.62 8.51
C GLU A 355 -1.51 3.10 7.09
N GLU A 356 -2.14 3.70 6.08
CA GLU A 356 -1.97 3.32 4.67
C GLU A 356 -0.54 3.56 4.17
N LEU A 357 -0.03 4.78 4.35
CA LEU A 357 1.31 5.18 3.90
C LEU A 357 2.39 4.30 4.53
N LEU A 358 2.37 4.12 5.86
CA LEU A 358 3.37 3.32 6.56
C LEU A 358 3.21 1.82 6.30
N CYS A 359 2.00 1.33 6.03
CA CYS A 359 1.81 -0.05 5.60
C CYS A 359 2.46 -0.31 4.24
N ARG A 360 2.38 0.62 3.29
CA ARG A 360 3.04 0.49 1.97
C ARG A 360 4.55 0.57 2.06
N ILE A 361 5.08 1.69 2.55
CA ILE A 361 6.54 1.89 2.59
C ILE A 361 7.23 0.89 3.53
N GLY A 362 6.50 0.37 4.53
CA GLY A 362 6.97 -0.66 5.43
C GLY A 362 6.86 -2.09 4.86
N GLY A 363 6.08 -2.33 3.79
CA GLY A 363 5.80 -3.68 3.29
C GLY A 363 4.89 -4.49 4.22
N GLY A 364 3.91 -3.84 4.84
CA GLY A 364 3.03 -4.40 5.88
C GLY A 364 1.86 -5.26 5.39
N TYR A 365 1.59 -5.36 4.08
CA TYR A 365 0.50 -6.21 3.57
C TYR A 365 0.90 -7.68 3.40
N TYR A 366 -0.05 -8.57 3.69
CA TYR A 366 0.16 -10.02 3.59
C TYR A 366 0.48 -10.51 2.18
N TYR A 367 -0.08 -9.85 1.17
CA TYR A 367 0.13 -10.24 -0.22
C TYR A 367 1.54 -9.91 -0.74
N GLY A 368 2.31 -9.10 -0.01
CA GLY A 368 3.74 -8.86 -0.25
C GLY A 368 4.68 -9.85 0.44
N GLY A 369 4.16 -10.79 1.23
CA GLY A 369 4.94 -11.82 1.92
C GLY A 369 5.72 -11.34 3.16
N LEU A 370 5.86 -10.03 3.35
CA LEU A 370 6.56 -9.42 4.51
C LEU A 370 5.60 -8.85 5.56
N GLY A 371 4.30 -8.84 5.26
CA GLY A 371 3.31 -8.13 6.03
C GLY A 371 2.24 -9.02 6.68
N PHE A 372 1.53 -8.47 7.68
CA PHE A 372 0.38 -9.14 8.31
C PHE A 372 -0.92 -8.32 8.29
N ASN A 373 -0.92 -7.15 7.64
CA ASN A 373 -2.13 -6.36 7.40
C ASN A 373 -3.01 -7.10 6.37
N LEU A 374 -4.17 -7.58 6.82
CA LEU A 374 -5.12 -8.35 6.00
C LEU A 374 -6.15 -7.46 5.29
N GLN A 375 -6.47 -6.34 5.91
CA GLN A 375 -7.41 -5.35 5.39
C GLN A 375 -6.62 -4.16 4.85
N ASN A 376 -7.24 -3.42 3.94
CA ASN A 376 -6.73 -2.13 3.51
C ASN A 376 -6.57 -1.23 4.73
N ALA A 377 -5.37 -0.66 4.86
CA ALA A 377 -5.03 0.20 5.98
C ALA A 377 -5.81 1.52 5.88
N GLY A 378 -5.94 2.21 7.01
CA GLY A 378 -6.72 3.44 7.12
C GLY A 378 -8.23 3.22 7.25
N LEU A 379 -8.75 2.01 7.11
CA LEU A 379 -10.18 1.72 7.33
C LEU A 379 -10.52 1.39 8.78
N SER A 380 -9.57 0.77 9.47
CA SER A 380 -9.71 0.25 10.83
C SER A 380 -9.38 1.29 11.90
N VAL A 381 -9.43 2.58 11.56
CA VAL A 381 -9.14 3.69 12.47
C VAL A 381 -10.40 4.26 13.12
N GLN A 382 -11.50 3.52 13.20
CA GLN A 382 -12.80 4.06 13.67
C GLN A 382 -12.74 4.68 15.07
N SER A 383 -11.87 4.18 15.97
CA SER A 383 -11.70 4.79 17.30
C SER A 383 -11.18 6.23 17.24
N SER A 384 -10.48 6.62 16.17
CA SER A 384 -10.06 8.02 15.95
C SER A 384 -11.21 8.97 15.62
N LYS A 385 -12.39 8.47 15.23
CA LYS A 385 -13.57 9.32 15.02
C LYS A 385 -14.14 9.85 16.33
N LEU A 386 -13.77 9.27 17.47
CA LEU A 386 -14.24 9.68 18.79
C LEU A 386 -15.78 9.74 18.85
N THR A 387 -16.47 8.82 18.18
CA THR A 387 -17.94 8.84 18.04
C THR A 387 -18.66 8.69 19.37
N SER A 388 -17.98 8.18 20.40
CA SER A 388 -18.47 8.12 21.78
C SER A 388 -18.42 9.47 22.50
N ASN A 389 -17.61 10.42 22.02
CA ASN A 389 -17.40 11.71 22.67
C ASN A 389 -18.37 12.74 22.10
N HIS A 390 -18.65 13.78 22.88
CA HIS A 390 -19.38 14.92 22.34
C HIS A 390 -18.51 15.59 21.24
N PHE A 391 -19.11 16.02 20.12
CA PHE A 391 -18.37 16.58 18.98
C PHE A 391 -17.35 17.66 19.38
N LEU A 392 -17.75 18.57 20.29
CA LEU A 392 -16.86 19.63 20.79
C LEU A 392 -15.67 19.08 21.60
N GLU A 393 -15.84 18.00 22.33
CA GLU A 393 -14.76 17.35 23.08
C GLU A 393 -13.76 16.71 22.12
N ALA A 394 -14.24 16.01 21.08
CA ALA A 394 -13.39 15.47 20.03
C ALA A 394 -12.59 16.57 19.33
N VAL A 395 -13.22 17.71 18.99
CA VAL A 395 -12.53 18.88 18.41
C VAL A 395 -11.47 19.44 19.35
N CYS A 396 -11.77 19.56 20.65
CA CYS A 396 -10.80 20.03 21.64
C CYS A 396 -9.61 19.07 21.80
N GLN A 397 -9.86 17.76 21.80
CA GLN A 397 -8.80 16.75 21.87
C GLN A 397 -7.87 16.84 20.65
N TRP A 398 -8.42 16.88 19.43
CA TRP A 398 -7.62 17.05 18.23
C TRP A 398 -6.87 18.38 18.19
N ARG A 399 -7.50 19.48 18.61
CA ARG A 399 -6.83 20.79 18.69
C ARG A 399 -5.67 20.77 19.67
N ALA A 400 -5.83 20.18 20.85
CA ALA A 400 -4.76 20.07 21.84
C ALA A 400 -3.57 19.26 21.27
N LEU A 401 -3.85 18.19 20.53
CA LEU A 401 -2.82 17.43 19.83
C LEU A 401 -2.14 18.27 18.74
N ALA A 402 -2.89 19.02 17.94
CA ALA A 402 -2.31 19.89 16.92
C ALA A 402 -1.43 20.99 17.53
N GLU A 403 -1.92 21.71 18.55
CA GLU A 403 -1.18 22.75 19.28
C GLU A 403 0.11 22.18 19.88
N SER A 404 0.04 20.99 20.45
CA SER A 404 1.19 20.28 21.00
C SER A 404 2.22 19.93 19.92
N ARG A 405 1.81 19.51 18.70
CA ARG A 405 2.78 19.28 17.61
C ARG A 405 3.33 20.61 17.11
N TYR A 406 2.50 21.63 16.91
CA TYR A 406 2.94 22.93 16.37
C TYR A 406 3.83 23.73 17.32
N SER A 407 3.73 23.51 18.64
CA SER A 407 4.69 24.09 19.58
C SER A 407 6.08 23.43 19.47
N ASN A 408 6.14 22.19 19.01
CA ASN A 408 7.38 21.49 18.70
C ASN A 408 7.78 21.73 17.24
N LYS A 409 8.82 22.55 17.02
CA LYS A 409 9.29 22.89 15.66
C LYS A 409 10.10 21.78 14.97
N GLU A 410 10.27 20.63 15.60
CA GLU A 410 11.13 19.57 15.08
C GLU A 410 10.62 18.97 13.78
N TRP A 411 9.33 18.60 13.72
CA TRP A 411 8.73 18.05 12.50
C TRP A 411 8.79 19.07 11.35
N GLU A 412 8.57 20.36 11.64
CA GLU A 412 8.66 21.44 10.65
C GLU A 412 10.11 21.57 10.15
N ARG A 413 11.09 21.60 11.05
CA ARG A 413 12.51 21.66 10.71
C ARG A 413 12.94 20.47 9.86
N GLN A 414 12.49 19.26 10.20
CA GLN A 414 12.81 18.05 9.48
C GLN A 414 12.15 18.04 8.08
N GLY A 415 10.88 18.45 7.98
CA GLY A 415 10.18 18.60 6.70
C GLY A 415 10.85 19.63 5.78
N TRP A 416 11.24 20.79 6.31
CA TRP A 416 12.00 21.79 5.54
C TRP A 416 13.38 21.32 5.14
N SER A 417 14.06 20.57 6.00
CA SER A 417 15.38 19.99 5.69
C SER A 417 15.27 19.01 4.54
N ASP A 418 14.27 18.12 4.55
CA ASP A 418 14.00 17.17 3.47
C ASP A 418 13.67 17.91 2.16
N TYR A 419 12.72 18.86 2.21
CA TYR A 419 12.33 19.69 1.08
C TYR A 419 13.56 20.36 0.41
N ASN A 420 14.37 21.09 1.19
CA ASN A 420 15.51 21.80 0.66
C ASN A 420 16.61 20.88 0.10
N THR A 421 16.67 19.64 0.57
CA THR A 421 17.68 18.67 0.15
C THR A 421 17.26 17.97 -1.15
N PHE A 422 15.99 17.57 -1.25
CA PHE A 422 15.54 16.64 -2.30
C PHE A 422 14.61 17.25 -3.35
N ASP A 423 13.96 18.39 -3.09
CA ASP A 423 12.92 18.93 -3.99
C ASP A 423 13.44 19.11 -5.41
N ALA A 424 14.58 19.78 -5.61
CA ALA A 424 15.15 20.00 -6.95
C ALA A 424 15.40 18.69 -7.72
N LYS A 425 15.96 17.67 -7.05
CA LYS A 425 16.22 16.36 -7.66
C LYS A 425 14.92 15.62 -7.95
N TYR A 426 13.96 15.68 -7.04
CA TYR A 426 12.65 15.07 -7.20
C TYR A 426 11.85 15.72 -8.35
N GLN A 427 11.84 17.06 -8.47
CA GLN A 427 11.23 17.77 -9.59
C GLN A 427 11.86 17.37 -10.93
N GLN A 428 13.19 17.28 -11.00
CA GLN A 428 13.88 16.82 -12.20
C GLN A 428 13.40 15.43 -12.64
N ILE A 429 13.26 14.49 -11.71
CA ILE A 429 12.76 13.13 -12.04
C ILE A 429 11.30 13.15 -12.47
N CYS A 430 10.47 14.00 -11.88
CA CYS A 430 9.08 14.17 -12.32
C CYS A 430 9.03 14.70 -13.75
N GLU A 431 9.81 15.73 -14.08
CA GLU A 431 9.92 16.28 -15.44
C GLU A 431 10.43 15.23 -16.45
N GLU A 432 11.41 14.41 -16.07
CA GLU A 432 11.93 13.31 -16.89
C GLU A 432 10.87 12.20 -17.10
N LYS A 433 10.08 11.89 -16.08
CA LYS A 433 8.98 10.92 -16.19
C LYS A 433 7.87 11.42 -17.10
N ASP A 434 7.45 12.67 -16.94
CA ASP A 434 6.41 13.29 -17.76
C ASP A 434 6.87 13.36 -19.23
N SER A 435 8.13 13.76 -19.45
CA SER A 435 8.74 13.76 -20.79
C SER A 435 8.78 12.36 -21.40
N ARG A 436 9.06 11.31 -20.61
CA ARG A 436 9.06 9.92 -21.10
C ARG A 436 7.66 9.44 -21.47
N VAL A 437 6.64 9.77 -20.67
CA VAL A 437 5.25 9.42 -20.98
C VAL A 437 4.80 10.12 -22.27
N GLU A 438 5.19 11.37 -22.48
CA GLU A 438 4.93 12.10 -23.73
C GLU A 438 5.62 11.44 -24.92
N VAL A 439 6.89 11.05 -24.78
CA VAL A 439 7.64 10.32 -25.81
C VAL A 439 6.97 8.98 -26.14
N GLU A 440 6.60 8.18 -25.15
CA GLU A 440 5.92 6.89 -25.36
C GLU A 440 4.55 7.05 -26.03
N ALA A 441 3.84 8.15 -25.77
CA ALA A 441 2.58 8.46 -26.44
C ALA A 441 2.79 8.83 -27.91
N LEU A 442 3.80 9.65 -28.21
CA LEU A 442 4.19 10.01 -29.57
C LEU A 442 4.69 8.81 -30.37
N GLU A 443 5.46 7.91 -29.76
CA GLU A 443 5.91 6.67 -30.41
C GLU A 443 4.73 5.78 -30.83
N LYS A 444 3.70 5.65 -29.98
CA LYS A 444 2.47 4.92 -30.33
C LYS A 444 1.66 5.60 -31.43
N GLU A 445 1.64 6.94 -31.46
CA GLU A 445 0.99 7.69 -32.53
C GLU A 445 1.72 7.51 -33.87
N ILE A 446 3.06 7.54 -33.85
CA ILE A 446 3.88 7.23 -35.03
C ILE A 446 3.61 5.81 -35.53
N GLU A 447 3.61 4.82 -34.64
CA GLU A 447 3.31 3.42 -35.01
C GLU A 447 1.91 3.28 -35.63
N ALA A 448 0.91 4.00 -35.11
CA ALA A 448 -0.44 4.02 -35.67
C ALA A 448 -0.49 4.68 -37.07
N LEU A 449 0.21 5.80 -37.25
CA LEU A 449 0.30 6.51 -38.54
C LEU A 449 1.07 5.70 -39.59
N GLU A 450 2.12 4.99 -39.19
CA GLU A 450 2.86 4.07 -40.05
C GLU A 450 1.96 2.90 -40.48
N ALA A 451 1.18 2.33 -39.56
CA ALA A 451 0.21 1.28 -39.88
C ALA A 451 -0.90 1.76 -40.84
N GLU A 452 -1.39 2.99 -40.66
CA GLU A 452 -2.37 3.61 -41.58
C GLU A 452 -1.75 3.89 -42.95
N SER A 453 -0.52 4.41 -42.98
CA SER A 453 0.23 4.64 -44.22
C SER A 453 0.44 3.34 -45.00
N ASP A 454 0.85 2.26 -44.33
CA ASP A 454 0.99 0.94 -44.92
C ASP A 454 -0.33 0.39 -45.48
N GLU A 455 -1.45 0.65 -44.81
CA GLU A 455 -2.78 0.28 -45.30
C GLU A 455 -3.16 1.08 -46.55
N LEU A 456 -2.89 2.39 -46.56
CA LEU A 456 -3.10 3.26 -47.72
C LEU A 456 -2.22 2.83 -48.91
N GLU A 457 -0.97 2.45 -48.69
CA GLU A 457 -0.08 1.93 -49.74
C GLU A 457 -0.57 0.59 -50.31
N ARG A 458 -1.03 -0.33 -49.44
CA ARG A 458 -1.68 -1.58 -49.86
C ARG A 458 -2.92 -1.30 -50.71
N ASN A 459 -3.72 -0.29 -50.35
CA ASN A 459 -4.92 0.10 -51.09
C ASN A 459 -4.62 0.90 -52.38
N ARG A 460 -3.44 1.54 -52.47
CA ARG A 460 -3.00 2.26 -53.67
C ARG A 460 -2.60 1.32 -54.80
N THR A 461 -2.02 0.16 -54.47
CA THR A 461 -1.52 -0.82 -55.46
C THR A 461 -2.61 -1.29 -56.45
N PRO A 462 -3.82 -1.67 -56.00
CA PRO A 462 -4.94 -1.97 -56.90
C PRO A 462 -5.38 -0.82 -57.81
N ILE A 463 -5.24 0.43 -57.35
CA ILE A 463 -5.60 1.62 -58.14
C ILE A 463 -4.61 1.80 -59.29
N THR A 464 -3.31 1.67 -59.03
CA THR A 464 -2.28 1.71 -60.07
C THR A 464 -2.45 0.58 -61.10
N ASP A 465 -2.81 -0.62 -60.66
CA ASP A 465 -3.11 -1.75 -61.55
C ASP A 465 -4.35 -1.48 -62.42
N LEU A 466 -5.39 -0.85 -61.85
CA LEU A 466 -6.58 -0.41 -62.59
C LEU A 466 -6.24 0.63 -63.66
N TYR A 467 -5.40 1.62 -63.36
CA TYR A 467 -4.95 2.60 -64.35
C TYR A 467 -4.16 1.94 -65.49
N GLY A 468 -3.24 1.02 -65.18
CA GLY A 468 -2.52 0.26 -66.19
C GLY A 468 -3.45 -0.59 -67.08
N ALA A 469 -4.49 -1.19 -66.51
CA ALA A 469 -5.50 -1.94 -67.27
C ALA A 469 -6.35 -1.04 -68.17
N VAL A 470 -6.68 0.19 -67.74
CA VAL A 470 -7.40 1.17 -68.55
C VAL A 470 -6.53 1.64 -69.73
N GLU A 471 -5.26 1.97 -69.49
CA GLU A 471 -4.32 2.36 -70.56
C GLU A 471 -4.15 1.23 -71.59
N SER A 472 -3.96 -0.02 -71.13
CA SER A 472 -3.85 -1.17 -72.04
C SER A 472 -5.12 -1.36 -72.89
N ASN A 473 -6.31 -1.15 -72.31
CA ASN A 473 -7.57 -1.23 -73.05
C ASN A 473 -7.74 -0.08 -74.07
N LEU A 474 -7.23 1.11 -73.76
CA LEU A 474 -7.22 2.24 -74.70
C LEU A 474 -6.26 1.98 -75.86
N GLU A 475 -5.07 1.41 -75.62
CA GLU A 475 -4.16 1.00 -76.70
C GLU A 475 -4.76 -0.10 -77.60
N ILE A 476 -5.51 -1.04 -77.01
CA ILE A 476 -6.23 -2.07 -77.78
C ILE A 476 -7.30 -1.42 -78.67
N LEU A 477 -8.02 -0.41 -78.16
CA LEU A 477 -9.01 0.33 -78.95
C LEU A 477 -8.36 1.11 -80.09
N ASP A 478 -7.28 1.83 -79.84
CA ASP A 478 -6.55 2.57 -80.88
C ASP A 478 -5.99 1.59 -81.96
N ARG A 479 -5.56 0.39 -81.57
CA ARG A 479 -5.19 -0.67 -82.52
C ARG A 479 -6.38 -1.18 -83.34
N LEU A 480 -7.55 -1.37 -82.74
CA LEU A 480 -8.76 -1.77 -83.46
C LEU A 480 -9.22 -0.70 -84.47
N GLU A 481 -9.09 0.59 -84.13
CA GLU A 481 -9.34 1.72 -85.03
C GLU A 481 -8.39 1.73 -86.24
N SER A 482 -7.16 1.24 -86.08
CA SER A 482 -6.17 1.19 -87.16
C SER A 482 -6.37 0.05 -88.17
N LEU A 483 -7.30 -0.88 -87.93
CA LEU A 483 -7.50 -2.03 -88.82
C LEU A 483 -8.34 -1.63 -90.07
N PRO A 484 -7.83 -1.90 -91.30
CA PRO A 484 -8.37 -1.34 -92.54
C PRO A 484 -9.76 -1.87 -92.98
N ASN A 485 -10.38 -2.77 -92.20
CA ASN A 485 -11.69 -3.36 -92.51
C ASN A 485 -12.72 -3.24 -91.38
N TYR A 486 -12.46 -2.43 -90.35
CA TYR A 486 -13.41 -2.24 -89.26
C TYR A 486 -14.49 -1.20 -89.64
N ARG A 487 -15.60 -1.67 -90.21
CA ARG A 487 -16.62 -0.84 -90.88
C ARG A 487 -17.77 -0.34 -90.01
N ASP A 488 -17.61 -0.34 -88.70
CA ASP A 488 -18.64 0.17 -87.80
C ASP A 488 -18.04 1.12 -86.75
N ALA A 489 -17.70 2.33 -87.20
CA ALA A 489 -17.21 3.40 -86.34
C ALA A 489 -18.15 3.66 -85.14
N LEU A 490 -19.46 3.47 -85.33
CA LEU A 490 -20.48 3.58 -84.29
C LEU A 490 -20.37 2.52 -83.19
N PHE A 491 -19.75 1.36 -83.46
CA PHE A 491 -19.49 0.34 -82.45
C PHE A 491 -18.29 0.73 -81.58
N VAL A 492 -17.22 1.21 -82.19
CA VAL A 492 -16.03 1.68 -81.48
C VAL A 492 -16.35 2.90 -80.61
N GLU A 493 -17.10 3.87 -81.14
CA GLU A 493 -17.57 5.04 -80.39
C GLU A 493 -18.42 4.63 -79.17
N ARG A 494 -19.27 3.59 -79.32
CA ARG A 494 -20.10 3.06 -78.22
C ARG A 494 -19.27 2.37 -77.15
N ILE A 495 -18.24 1.61 -77.53
CA ILE A 495 -17.32 1.01 -76.56
C ILE A 495 -16.49 2.09 -75.86
N ARG A 496 -15.93 3.05 -76.60
CA ARG A 496 -15.18 4.19 -76.05
C ARG A 496 -16.03 4.96 -75.05
N LYS A 497 -17.27 5.27 -75.41
CA LYS A 497 -18.23 5.93 -74.52
C LYS A 497 -18.54 5.10 -73.28
N ARG A 498 -18.75 3.77 -73.40
CA ARG A 498 -18.96 2.91 -72.23
C ARG A 498 -17.74 2.84 -71.31
N ILE A 499 -16.53 2.83 -71.85
CA ILE A 499 -15.30 2.85 -71.05
C ILE A 499 -15.14 4.20 -70.35
N VAL A 500 -15.36 5.31 -71.04
CA VAL A 500 -15.32 6.67 -70.46
C VAL A 500 -16.41 6.87 -69.41
N ASP A 501 -17.63 6.44 -69.69
CA ASP A 501 -18.76 6.56 -68.74
C ASP A 501 -18.52 5.68 -67.51
N LYS A 502 -17.97 4.47 -67.65
CA LYS A 502 -17.57 3.64 -66.52
C LYS A 502 -16.44 4.29 -65.70
N ALA A 503 -15.40 4.80 -66.35
CA ALA A 503 -14.32 5.52 -65.67
C ALA A 503 -14.81 6.77 -64.91
N LYS A 504 -15.81 7.49 -65.47
CA LYS A 504 -16.46 8.62 -64.79
C LYS A 504 -17.27 8.20 -63.57
N ILE A 505 -18.00 7.08 -63.66
CA ILE A 505 -18.75 6.53 -62.51
C ILE A 505 -17.77 6.14 -61.40
N ASP A 506 -16.68 5.45 -61.74
CA ASP A 506 -15.66 5.05 -60.75
C ASP A 506 -14.95 6.28 -60.13
N THR A 507 -14.73 7.35 -60.92
CA THR A 507 -14.17 8.63 -60.43
C THR A 507 -15.15 9.40 -59.55
N GLN A 508 -16.44 9.41 -59.88
CA GLN A 508 -17.47 10.04 -59.02
C GLN A 508 -17.67 9.27 -57.72
N GLN A 509 -17.57 7.94 -57.77
CA GLN A 509 -17.63 7.08 -56.58
C GLN A 509 -16.40 7.28 -55.69
N LYS A 510 -15.24 7.60 -56.27
CA LYS A 510 -14.04 8.04 -55.55
C LYS A 510 -14.25 9.38 -54.84
N HIS A 511 -14.76 10.41 -55.52
CA HIS A 511 -15.07 11.69 -54.86
C HIS A 511 -16.13 11.54 -53.77
N TRP A 512 -17.12 10.66 -53.95
CA TRP A 512 -18.09 10.36 -52.90
C TRP A 512 -17.46 9.69 -51.67
N ASN A 513 -16.50 8.80 -51.86
CA ASN A 513 -15.78 8.17 -50.75
C ASN A 513 -14.77 9.14 -50.09
N GLU A 514 -14.13 10.02 -50.85
CA GLU A 514 -13.26 11.09 -50.34
C GLU A 514 -14.05 12.12 -49.51
N ASP A 515 -15.26 12.50 -49.94
CA ASP A 515 -16.16 13.39 -49.18
C ASP A 515 -16.71 12.72 -47.91
N LEU A 516 -16.95 11.40 -47.92
CA LEU A 516 -17.38 10.64 -46.74
C LEU A 516 -16.25 10.43 -45.71
N CYS A 517 -15.00 10.32 -46.15
CA CYS A 517 -13.83 10.25 -45.26
C CYS A 517 -13.40 11.64 -44.75
N GLY A 518 -13.68 12.72 -45.48
CA GLY A 518 -13.31 14.09 -45.11
C GLY A 518 -14.22 14.80 -44.09
N HIS A 519 -15.33 14.17 -43.63
CA HIS A 519 -16.32 14.82 -42.76
C HIS A 519 -16.33 14.34 -41.29
N ASN A 520 -15.30 13.63 -40.82
CA ASN A 520 -15.18 13.22 -39.41
C ASN A 520 -13.99 13.80 -38.63
N ILE A 521 -13.31 14.82 -39.15
CA ILE A 521 -12.27 15.54 -38.39
C ILE A 521 -12.63 17.02 -38.30
N THR A 522 -13.66 17.32 -37.50
CA THR A 522 -13.85 18.65 -36.93
C THR A 522 -13.60 18.60 -35.43
N SER A 523 -12.44 19.14 -35.05
CA SER A 523 -12.15 19.84 -33.80
C SER A 523 -12.54 19.15 -32.49
N VAL A 524 -11.57 18.44 -31.89
CA VAL A 524 -11.37 18.53 -30.44
C VAL A 524 -10.45 19.73 -30.23
N HIS A 525 -11.02 20.85 -29.78
CA HIS A 525 -10.22 21.98 -29.29
C HIS A 525 -9.55 21.56 -27.97
N VAL A 526 -8.22 21.60 -27.97
CA VAL A 526 -7.41 21.84 -26.76
C VAL A 526 -7.34 23.35 -26.53
#